data_AF-A0A833GMZ2-F1
#
_entry.id   AF-A0A833GMZ2-F1
#
_cell.length_a   1.000
_cell.length_b   1.000
_cell.length_c   1.000
_cell.angle_alpha   90.00
_cell.angle_beta   90.00
_cell.angle_gamma   90.00
#
_symmetry.space_group_name_H-M   'P 1'
#
loop_
_entity.id
_entity.type
_entity.pdbx_description
1 polymer ?
#
loop_
_entity_poly.entity_id
_entity_poly.type
_entity_poly.pdbx_seq_one_letter_code
_entity_poly.pdbx_strand_id
1 'polypeptide(L)'
;AIRQRLTALWSNGISFRSAEAKAAWMYLVGRGLKIPRNLQSVRFHPSMAFYEKGQLVGHFPGMMACVSAPDGTPVTIHRTFLTEDGHKAPVESPKKLCPHASNRPLQGAAIRLFPATDTLAVAEGIETALAVTEMTGIPCWATVTAGLMAEFVPPPGIKRVTIYADKDSPSKFHPKGHGQEAATMLAERLWKSGIQAGVELPPIDIPEGKKGIDWLDIHVGVSALQKAAA
;
A
#
# COMPACT_ATOMS: atom_id res chain seq x y z
N ALA A 1 -22.07 15.05 1.05
CA ALA A 1 -21.11 15.30 2.15
C ALA A 1 -19.79 14.53 2.01
N ILE A 2 -19.73 13.20 2.15
CA ILE A 2 -18.45 12.44 2.16
C ILE A 2 -17.63 12.63 0.88
N ARG A 3 -18.24 12.46 -0.30
CA ARG A 3 -17.56 12.63 -1.60
C ARG A 3 -16.95 14.03 -1.76
N GLN A 4 -17.66 15.08 -1.34
CA GLN A 4 -17.15 16.45 -1.39
C GLN A 4 -15.93 16.62 -0.48
N ARG A 5 -15.96 16.05 0.74
CA ARG A 5 -14.81 16.08 1.66
C ARG A 5 -13.60 15.34 1.08
N LEU A 6 -13.80 14.16 0.51
CA LEU A 6 -12.73 13.40 -0.17
C LEU A 6 -12.17 14.17 -1.37
N THR A 7 -13.04 14.77 -2.17
CA THR A 7 -12.62 15.58 -3.34
C THR A 7 -11.82 16.80 -2.88
N ALA A 8 -12.30 17.53 -1.87
CA ALA A 8 -11.60 18.68 -1.32
C ALA A 8 -10.21 18.29 -0.76
N LEU A 9 -10.15 17.20 0.01
CA LEU A 9 -8.89 16.68 0.54
C LEU A 9 -7.92 16.33 -0.59
N TRP A 10 -8.38 15.60 -1.63
CA TRP A 10 -7.55 15.24 -2.78
C TRP A 10 -7.05 16.46 -3.56
N SER A 11 -7.93 17.43 -3.81
CA SER A 11 -7.61 18.65 -4.54
C SER A 11 -6.60 19.54 -3.82
N ASN A 12 -6.62 19.56 -2.49
CA ASN A 12 -5.62 20.25 -1.66
C ASN A 12 -4.29 19.49 -1.57
N GLY A 13 -4.23 18.26 -2.07
CA GLY A 13 -2.98 17.54 -2.26
C GLY A 13 -2.16 18.10 -3.41
N ILE A 14 -0.88 18.27 -3.17
CA ILE A 14 0.10 18.66 -4.18
C ILE A 14 0.69 17.44 -4.86
N SER A 15 1.29 17.68 -6.03
CA SER A 15 2.01 16.65 -6.78
C SER A 15 3.10 16.01 -5.93
N PHE A 16 3.26 14.70 -6.02
CA PHE A 16 4.39 14.01 -5.39
C PHE A 16 5.76 14.41 -5.97
N ARG A 17 5.77 15.15 -7.09
CA ARG A 17 6.98 15.73 -7.71
C ARG A 17 7.35 17.12 -7.17
N SER A 18 6.49 17.74 -6.35
CA SER A 18 6.75 19.04 -5.76
C SER A 18 7.90 18.96 -4.76
N ALA A 19 8.77 19.98 -4.70
CA ALA A 19 9.85 20.03 -3.71
C ALA A 19 9.31 20.05 -2.27
N GLU A 20 8.09 20.56 -2.08
CA GLU A 20 7.35 20.58 -0.82
C GLU A 20 6.96 19.17 -0.35
N ALA A 21 7.00 18.15 -1.22
CA ALA A 21 6.79 16.75 -0.84
C ALA A 21 8.03 16.11 -0.18
N LYS A 22 9.05 16.90 0.18
CA LYS A 22 10.33 16.46 0.76
C LYS A 22 10.16 15.48 1.92
N ALA A 23 9.22 15.72 2.84
CA ALA A 23 8.96 14.82 3.96
C ALA A 23 8.58 13.40 3.49
N ALA A 24 7.75 13.28 2.44
CA ALA A 24 7.42 11.99 1.87
C ALA A 24 8.59 11.35 1.11
N TRP A 25 9.45 12.15 0.48
CA TRP A 25 10.66 11.62 -0.15
C TRP A 25 11.66 11.09 0.88
N MET A 26 11.92 11.85 1.93
CA MET A 26 12.75 11.43 3.06
C MET A 26 12.21 10.15 3.68
N TYR A 27 10.89 10.05 3.81
CA TYR A 27 10.23 8.81 4.28
C TYR A 27 10.51 7.62 3.37
N LEU A 28 10.26 7.73 2.06
CA LEU A 28 10.50 6.60 1.15
C LEU A 28 11.99 6.24 1.05
N VAL A 29 12.88 7.23 0.93
CA VAL A 29 14.34 7.00 0.87
C VAL A 29 14.87 6.40 2.18
N GLY A 30 14.39 6.87 3.33
CA GLY A 30 14.74 6.30 4.64
C GLY A 30 14.27 4.85 4.81
N ARG A 31 13.31 4.41 3.99
CA ARG A 31 12.87 3.01 3.89
C ARG A 31 13.62 2.22 2.81
N GLY A 32 14.65 2.81 2.20
CA GLY A 32 15.46 2.19 1.16
C GLY A 32 14.80 2.17 -0.22
N LEU A 33 13.71 2.93 -0.43
CA LEU A 33 13.02 3.01 -1.72
C LEU A 33 13.52 4.18 -2.55
N LYS A 34 13.44 4.03 -3.88
CA LYS A 34 13.62 5.14 -4.82
C LYS A 34 12.35 5.97 -4.88
N ILE A 35 12.51 7.25 -5.20
CA ILE A 35 11.36 8.13 -5.45
C ILE A 35 10.79 7.84 -6.84
N PRO A 36 9.57 7.27 -6.94
CA PRO A 36 9.04 6.91 -8.25
C PRO A 36 8.64 8.17 -9.01
N ARG A 37 9.02 8.24 -10.29
CA ARG A 37 8.85 9.44 -11.11
C ARG A 37 7.40 9.74 -11.47
N ASN A 38 6.49 8.75 -11.40
CA ASN A 38 5.13 8.85 -11.89
C ASN A 38 4.13 8.06 -11.00
N LEU A 39 3.83 8.57 -9.80
CA LEU A 39 2.72 8.08 -8.98
C LEU A 39 1.50 8.98 -9.14
N GLN A 40 0.64 8.68 -10.09
CA GLN A 40 -0.58 9.48 -10.32
C GLN A 40 -1.64 9.27 -9.24
N SER A 41 -1.65 8.08 -8.62
CA SER A 41 -2.56 7.72 -7.54
C SER A 41 -2.09 8.18 -6.17
N VAL A 42 -0.94 8.86 -6.06
CA VAL A 42 -0.40 9.39 -4.81
C VAL A 42 -0.14 10.89 -4.91
N ARG A 43 -0.57 11.62 -3.88
CA ARG A 43 -0.31 13.04 -3.67
C ARG A 43 0.33 13.26 -2.30
N PHE A 44 0.94 14.41 -2.11
CA PHE A 44 1.39 14.86 -0.80
C PHE A 44 0.47 15.96 -0.28
N HIS A 45 0.29 16.05 1.03
CA HIS A 45 -0.42 17.16 1.66
C HIS A 45 0.41 17.68 2.83
N PRO A 46 0.74 18.98 2.87
CA PRO A 46 1.68 19.53 3.86
C PRO A 46 1.10 19.57 5.29
N SER A 47 -0.23 19.61 5.44
CA SER A 47 -0.87 19.74 6.76
C SER A 47 -2.22 19.02 6.84
N MET A 48 -2.23 17.69 6.87
CA MET A 48 -3.45 16.89 7.01
C MET A 48 -3.91 16.84 8.47
N ALA A 49 -5.19 17.11 8.71
CA ALA A 49 -5.81 16.91 10.02
C ALA A 49 -5.84 15.43 10.42
N PHE A 50 -5.31 15.14 11.61
CA PHE A 50 -5.35 13.82 12.24
C PHE A 50 -6.34 13.80 13.39
N TYR A 51 -7.27 12.85 13.32
CA TYR A 51 -8.31 12.66 14.34
C TYR A 51 -8.14 11.32 15.03
N GLU A 52 -8.31 11.31 16.35
CA GLU A 52 -8.33 10.13 17.21
C GLU A 52 -9.67 10.13 17.95
N LYS A 53 -10.44 9.04 17.86
CA LYS A 53 -11.75 8.92 18.54
C LYS A 53 -12.69 10.13 18.33
N GLY A 54 -12.62 10.74 17.14
CA GLY A 54 -13.42 11.90 16.74
C GLY A 54 -12.85 13.26 17.15
N GLN A 55 -11.78 13.32 17.93
CA GLN A 55 -11.13 14.56 18.36
C GLN A 55 -9.93 14.89 17.46
N LEU A 56 -9.75 16.17 17.12
CA LEU A 56 -8.57 16.66 16.42
C LEU A 56 -7.37 16.60 17.36
N VAL A 57 -6.35 15.82 17.01
CA VAL A 57 -5.11 15.72 17.79
C VAL A 57 -4.03 16.63 17.23
N GLY A 58 -4.02 16.85 15.91
CA GLY A 58 -3.03 17.71 15.28
C GLY A 58 -3.11 17.70 13.76
N HIS A 59 -2.14 18.38 13.15
CA HIS A 59 -1.94 18.37 11.71
C HIS A 59 -0.53 17.88 11.39
N PHE A 60 -0.42 17.05 10.37
CA PHE A 60 0.84 16.45 9.96
C PHE A 60 0.98 16.47 8.44
N PRO A 61 2.19 16.66 7.89
CA PRO A 61 2.44 16.36 6.50
C PRO A 61 2.16 14.89 6.21
N GLY A 62 1.94 14.52 4.95
CA GLY A 62 1.86 13.12 4.61
C GLY A 62 1.41 12.78 3.21
N MET A 63 1.42 11.48 2.92
CA MET A 63 1.00 10.94 1.63
C MET A 63 -0.50 10.65 1.63
N MET A 64 -1.15 10.97 0.52
CA MET A 64 -2.53 10.64 0.23
C MET A 64 -2.57 9.75 -1.01
N ALA A 65 -3.16 8.56 -0.89
CA ALA A 65 -3.28 7.62 -1.98
C ALA A 65 -4.76 7.36 -2.31
N CYS A 66 -5.11 7.50 -3.58
CA CYS A 66 -6.45 7.23 -4.08
C CYS A 66 -6.70 5.72 -4.12
N VAL A 67 -7.73 5.26 -3.41
CA VAL A 67 -8.21 3.88 -3.46
C VAL A 67 -9.36 3.84 -4.45
N SER A 68 -9.24 3.01 -5.49
CA SER A 68 -10.19 2.93 -6.59
C SER A 68 -10.84 1.56 -6.68
N ALA A 69 -12.14 1.54 -6.95
CA ALA A 69 -12.91 0.33 -7.22
C ALA A 69 -12.42 -0.37 -8.51
N PRO A 70 -12.87 -1.60 -8.80
CA PRO A 70 -12.42 -2.37 -9.97
C PRO A 70 -12.68 -1.67 -11.31
N ASP A 71 -13.77 -0.92 -11.41
CA ASP A 71 -14.13 -0.08 -12.57
C ASP A 71 -13.28 1.20 -12.71
N GLY A 72 -12.38 1.47 -11.75
CA GLY A 72 -11.53 2.67 -11.71
C GLY A 72 -12.16 3.86 -10.99
N THR A 73 -13.39 3.73 -10.49
CA THR A 73 -14.06 4.80 -9.75
C THR A 73 -13.35 5.06 -8.42
N PRO A 74 -12.97 6.31 -8.08
CA PRO A 74 -12.39 6.63 -6.77
C PRO A 74 -13.37 6.35 -5.62
N VAL A 75 -12.93 5.61 -4.60
CA VAL A 75 -13.75 5.20 -3.44
C VAL A 75 -13.42 6.03 -2.21
N THR A 76 -12.13 6.08 -1.84
CA THR A 76 -11.64 6.77 -0.65
C THR A 76 -10.17 7.14 -0.79
N ILE A 77 -9.61 7.73 0.25
CA ILE A 77 -8.20 8.13 0.35
C ILE A 77 -7.56 7.40 1.52
N HIS A 78 -6.49 6.68 1.24
CA HIS A 78 -5.56 6.18 2.25
C HIS A 78 -4.57 7.29 2.60
N ARG A 79 -4.32 7.51 3.88
CA ARG A 79 -3.41 8.55 4.38
C ARG A 79 -2.29 7.92 5.18
N THR A 80 -1.05 8.29 4.85
CA THR A 80 0.13 8.03 5.69
C THR A 80 0.59 9.36 6.26
N PHE A 81 0.42 9.55 7.56
CA PHE A 81 0.85 10.76 8.28
C PHE A 81 2.33 10.64 8.63
N LEU A 82 3.06 11.73 8.39
CA LEU A 82 4.51 11.81 8.51
C LEU A 82 4.93 12.95 9.44
N THR A 83 6.17 12.91 9.90
CA THR A 83 6.86 14.09 10.43
C THR A 83 7.49 14.88 9.29
N GLU A 84 7.86 16.13 9.55
CA GLU A 84 8.60 16.96 8.58
C GLU A 84 9.95 16.31 8.18
N ASP A 85 10.56 15.57 9.11
CA ASP A 85 11.82 14.86 8.88
C ASP A 85 11.64 13.51 8.16
N GLY A 86 10.43 13.17 7.71
CA GLY A 86 10.18 11.96 6.93
C GLY A 86 10.12 10.67 7.75
N HIS A 87 9.64 10.74 8.98
CA HIS A 87 9.29 9.56 9.78
C HIS A 87 7.78 9.39 9.81
N LYS A 88 7.27 8.23 10.25
CA LYS A 88 5.84 8.13 10.58
C LYS A 88 5.51 9.10 11.70
N ALA A 89 4.37 9.79 11.59
CA ALA A 89 3.92 10.67 12.66
C ALA A 89 3.81 9.91 14.00
N PRO A 90 4.19 10.52 15.14
CA PRO A 90 4.20 9.87 16.45
C PRO A 90 2.77 9.78 17.03
N VAL A 91 1.91 9.05 16.36
CA VAL A 91 0.49 8.83 16.70
C VAL A 91 0.18 7.33 16.70
N GLU A 92 -0.92 6.93 17.34
CA GLU A 92 -1.26 5.52 17.52
C GLU A 92 -1.38 4.75 16.19
N SER A 93 -2.02 5.37 15.19
CA SER A 93 -2.23 4.77 13.86
C SER A 93 -1.83 5.75 12.77
N PRO A 94 -0.55 5.79 12.35
CA PRO A 94 -0.04 6.74 11.36
C PRO A 94 -0.52 6.46 9.94
N LYS A 95 -1.20 5.33 9.71
CA LYS A 95 -1.89 5.01 8.46
C LYS A 95 -3.39 4.93 8.73
N LYS A 96 -4.20 5.72 8.02
CA LYS A 96 -5.67 5.71 8.17
C LYS A 96 -6.37 5.79 6.83
N LEU A 97 -7.45 5.03 6.70
CA LEU A 97 -8.37 5.13 5.57
C LEU A 97 -9.46 6.17 5.89
N CYS A 98 -9.79 7.04 4.94
CA CYS A 98 -10.94 7.92 5.09
C CYS A 98 -12.27 7.12 5.00
N PRO A 99 -13.37 7.62 5.59
CA PRO A 99 -14.69 7.07 5.36
C PRO A 99 -15.04 7.08 3.86
N HIS A 100 -15.73 6.03 3.41
CA HIS A 100 -16.28 5.94 2.06
C HIS A 100 -17.81 6.07 2.11
N ALA A 101 -18.41 6.42 0.97
CA ALA A 101 -19.87 6.44 0.86
C ALA A 101 -20.41 5.01 0.84
N SER A 102 -21.57 4.76 1.45
CA SER A 102 -22.17 3.41 1.52
C SER A 102 -22.44 2.79 0.14
N ASN A 103 -22.66 3.60 -0.88
CA ASN A 103 -22.82 3.17 -2.27
C ASN A 103 -21.50 2.99 -3.05
N ARG A 104 -20.35 3.04 -2.36
CA ARG A 104 -19.01 2.79 -2.93
C ARG A 104 -18.24 1.85 -2.01
N PRO A 105 -18.51 0.54 -2.05
CA PRO A 105 -17.82 -0.41 -1.19
C PRO A 105 -16.31 -0.46 -1.51
N LEU A 106 -15.50 -0.80 -0.50
CA LEU A 106 -14.07 -1.04 -0.66
C LEU A 106 -13.74 -2.40 -1.26
N GLN A 107 -14.72 -3.29 -1.37
CA GLN A 107 -14.55 -4.63 -1.89
C GLN A 107 -13.93 -4.58 -3.30
N GLY A 108 -12.84 -5.31 -3.47
CA GLY A 108 -12.10 -5.35 -4.73
C GLY A 108 -11.26 -4.11 -5.05
N ALA A 109 -11.27 -3.08 -4.20
CA ALA A 109 -10.59 -1.83 -4.45
C ALA A 109 -9.08 -1.92 -4.16
N ALA A 110 -8.30 -1.07 -4.83
CA ALA A 110 -6.86 -0.98 -4.64
C ALA A 110 -6.32 0.42 -4.94
N ILE A 111 -5.12 0.70 -4.44
CA ILE A 111 -4.28 1.83 -4.82
C ILE A 111 -3.47 1.40 -6.05
N ARG A 112 -3.82 1.98 -7.21
CA ARG A 112 -3.21 1.66 -8.51
C ARG A 112 -1.93 2.48 -8.70
N LEU A 113 -0.81 2.02 -8.12
CA LEU A 113 0.45 2.80 -8.11
C LEU A 113 1.05 2.97 -9.50
N PHE A 114 0.90 1.96 -10.35
CA PHE A 114 1.45 1.93 -11.72
C PHE A 114 0.38 1.48 -12.72
N PRO A 115 0.49 1.85 -14.00
CA PRO A 115 -0.37 1.30 -15.05
C PRO A 115 -0.29 -0.23 -15.08
N ALA A 116 -1.45 -0.89 -15.19
CA ALA A 116 -1.51 -2.34 -15.33
C ALA A 116 -1.04 -2.78 -16.74
N THR A 117 -0.44 -3.95 -16.82
CA THR A 117 -0.17 -4.67 -18.08
C THR A 117 -1.08 -5.91 -18.16
N ASP A 118 -0.70 -6.98 -18.89
CA ASP A 118 -1.37 -8.28 -18.74
C ASP A 118 -0.96 -9.04 -17.47
N THR A 119 0.06 -8.53 -16.77
CA THR A 119 0.62 -9.06 -15.53
C THR A 119 0.61 -7.98 -14.46
N LEU A 120 0.19 -8.34 -13.26
CA LEU A 120 0.06 -7.42 -12.14
C LEU A 120 0.59 -8.07 -10.87
N ALA A 121 1.35 -7.32 -10.07
CA ALA A 121 1.65 -7.70 -8.70
C ALA A 121 0.68 -6.98 -7.74
N VAL A 122 0.39 -7.60 -6.60
CA VAL A 122 -0.32 -6.94 -5.50
C VAL A 122 0.40 -7.18 -4.17
N ALA A 123 0.37 -6.18 -3.31
CA ALA A 123 0.85 -6.24 -1.93
C ALA A 123 -0.11 -5.48 -1.01
N GLU A 124 0.00 -5.64 0.31
CA GLU A 124 -0.88 -4.95 1.24
C GLU A 124 -0.60 -3.44 1.29
N GLY A 125 0.66 -3.08 1.51
CA GLY A 125 1.12 -1.70 1.72
C GLY A 125 1.66 -1.02 0.47
N ILE A 126 1.60 0.32 0.45
CA ILE A 126 2.21 1.14 -0.61
C ILE A 126 3.71 0.90 -0.67
N GLU A 127 4.39 0.90 0.48
CA GLU A 127 5.85 0.77 0.54
C GLU A 127 6.31 -0.61 0.07
N THR A 128 5.61 -1.68 0.47
CA THR A 128 5.83 -3.05 0.00
C THR A 128 5.60 -3.17 -1.51
N ALA A 129 4.52 -2.57 -2.03
CA ALA A 129 4.25 -2.58 -3.46
C ALA A 129 5.35 -1.85 -4.27
N LEU A 130 5.85 -0.72 -3.77
CA LEU A 130 6.98 -0.02 -4.38
C LEU A 130 8.25 -0.91 -4.37
N ALA A 131 8.57 -1.55 -3.26
CA ALA A 131 9.71 -2.47 -3.14
C ALA A 131 9.61 -3.61 -4.16
N VAL A 132 8.44 -4.22 -4.28
CA VAL A 132 8.17 -5.30 -5.25
C VAL A 132 8.41 -4.84 -6.68
N THR A 133 7.91 -3.67 -7.07
CA THR A 133 8.16 -3.14 -8.41
C THR A 133 9.65 -2.85 -8.63
N GLU A 134 10.38 -2.34 -7.62
CA GLU A 134 11.83 -2.14 -7.74
C GLU A 134 12.62 -3.44 -7.89
N MET A 135 12.22 -4.51 -7.19
CA MET A 135 12.88 -5.82 -7.26
C MET A 135 12.59 -6.57 -8.54
N THR A 136 11.37 -6.47 -9.06
CA THR A 136 10.86 -7.39 -10.09
C THR A 136 10.60 -6.72 -11.44
N GLY A 137 10.46 -5.39 -11.46
CA GLY A 137 9.97 -4.64 -12.63
C GLY A 137 8.48 -4.81 -12.92
N ILE A 138 7.75 -5.65 -12.17
CA ILE A 138 6.31 -5.86 -12.36
C ILE A 138 5.53 -4.70 -11.73
N PRO A 139 4.53 -4.11 -12.43
CA PRO A 139 3.65 -3.11 -11.83
C PRO A 139 2.93 -3.69 -10.61
N CYS A 140 3.10 -3.08 -9.44
CA CYS A 140 2.50 -3.56 -8.21
C CYS A 140 1.45 -2.57 -7.66
N TRP A 141 0.30 -3.07 -7.24
CA TRP A 141 -0.76 -2.29 -6.60
C TRP A 141 -0.85 -2.59 -5.10
N ALA A 142 -1.29 -1.62 -4.30
CA ALA A 142 -1.47 -1.80 -2.86
C ALA A 142 -2.95 -2.00 -2.50
N THR A 143 -3.27 -3.02 -1.71
CA THR A 143 -4.65 -3.39 -1.34
C THR A 143 -5.10 -2.79 -0.02
N VAL A 144 -4.25 -1.99 0.66
CA VAL A 144 -4.49 -1.31 1.93
C VAL A 144 -4.42 -2.23 3.15
N THR A 145 -5.03 -3.41 3.11
CA THR A 145 -4.98 -4.43 4.18
C THR A 145 -5.02 -5.84 3.60
N ALA A 146 -4.62 -6.84 4.41
CA ALA A 146 -4.82 -8.26 4.13
C ALA A 146 -6.28 -8.60 3.78
N GLY A 147 -7.25 -8.11 4.57
CA GLY A 147 -8.67 -8.37 4.31
C GLY A 147 -9.12 -7.87 2.93
N LEU A 148 -8.71 -6.66 2.54
CA LEU A 148 -9.00 -6.11 1.21
C LEU A 148 -8.19 -6.80 0.10
N MET A 149 -7.02 -7.37 0.41
CA MET A 149 -6.26 -8.21 -0.52
C MET A 149 -7.05 -9.45 -0.92
N ALA A 150 -7.64 -10.16 0.05
CA ALA A 150 -8.46 -11.35 -0.23
C ALA A 150 -9.63 -11.03 -1.20
N GLU A 151 -10.16 -9.81 -1.13
CA GLU A 151 -11.28 -9.33 -1.94
C GLU A 151 -10.87 -8.67 -3.26
N PHE A 152 -9.57 -8.43 -3.51
CA PHE A 152 -9.07 -7.66 -4.66
C PHE A 152 -9.62 -8.15 -6.02
N VAL A 153 -10.10 -7.26 -6.86
CA VAL A 153 -10.56 -7.62 -8.22
C VAL A 153 -9.62 -6.97 -9.23
N PRO A 154 -8.84 -7.77 -10.00
CA PRO A 154 -8.00 -7.24 -11.06
C PRO A 154 -8.83 -6.48 -12.12
N PRO A 155 -8.28 -5.44 -12.74
CA PRO A 155 -8.96 -4.77 -13.85
C PRO A 155 -9.10 -5.73 -15.05
N PRO A 156 -9.98 -5.44 -16.02
CA PRO A 156 -10.07 -6.21 -17.25
C PRO A 156 -8.71 -6.30 -17.98
N GLY A 157 -8.42 -7.47 -18.55
CA GLY A 157 -7.21 -7.71 -19.35
C GLY A 157 -6.03 -8.32 -18.58
N ILE A 158 -6.09 -8.42 -17.24
CA ILE A 158 -5.09 -9.14 -16.46
C ILE A 158 -5.20 -10.65 -16.74
N LYS A 159 -4.06 -11.28 -17.02
CA LYS A 159 -3.90 -12.72 -17.23
C LYS A 159 -3.17 -13.40 -16.08
N ARG A 160 -2.24 -12.68 -15.44
CA ARG A 160 -1.39 -13.17 -14.35
C ARG A 160 -1.36 -12.20 -13.17
N VAL A 161 -1.52 -12.73 -11.96
CA VAL A 161 -1.35 -11.98 -10.71
C VAL A 161 -0.35 -12.66 -9.80
N THR A 162 0.68 -11.93 -9.36
CA THR A 162 1.57 -12.39 -8.28
C THR A 162 1.26 -11.63 -7.00
N ILE A 163 1.01 -12.36 -5.93
CA ILE A 163 0.56 -11.82 -4.65
C ILE A 163 1.75 -11.84 -3.70
N TYR A 164 2.32 -10.67 -3.45
CA TYR A 164 3.44 -10.47 -2.55
C TYR A 164 2.89 -10.18 -1.15
N ALA A 165 2.67 -11.25 -0.40
CA ALA A 165 2.04 -11.16 0.90
C ALA A 165 3.07 -10.94 2.01
N ASP A 166 2.65 -10.26 3.07
CA ASP A 166 3.44 -10.16 4.29
C ASP A 166 3.45 -11.54 4.97
N LYS A 167 4.61 -11.93 5.52
CA LYS A 167 4.76 -13.17 6.28
C LYS A 167 4.50 -12.86 7.75
N ASP A 168 3.25 -13.01 8.16
CA ASP A 168 2.80 -12.76 9.53
C ASP A 168 2.98 -13.96 10.45
N SER A 169 3.21 -13.69 11.73
CA SER A 169 3.15 -14.70 12.78
C SER A 169 1.71 -15.21 12.92
N PRO A 170 1.52 -16.52 13.21
CA PRO A 170 0.23 -17.07 13.57
C PRO A 170 -0.47 -16.30 14.70
N SER A 171 -1.79 -16.20 14.63
CA SER A 171 -2.63 -15.64 15.67
C SER A 171 -3.87 -16.50 15.91
N LYS A 172 -4.63 -16.20 16.97
CA LYS A 172 -5.90 -16.90 17.27
C LYS A 172 -6.90 -16.86 16.09
N PHE A 173 -6.93 -15.75 15.35
CA PHE A 173 -7.86 -15.54 14.23
C PHE A 173 -7.27 -15.94 12.88
N HIS A 174 -5.93 -15.93 12.76
CA HIS A 174 -5.20 -16.28 11.55
C HIS A 174 -4.08 -17.27 11.89
N PRO A 175 -4.40 -18.56 12.07
CA PRO A 175 -3.42 -19.57 12.49
C PRO A 175 -2.28 -19.79 11.50
N LYS A 176 -2.42 -19.37 10.23
CA LYS A 176 -1.35 -19.42 9.23
C LYS A 176 -0.70 -18.06 8.95
N GLY A 177 -1.13 -17.01 9.68
CA GLY A 177 -0.76 -15.62 9.43
C GLY A 177 -1.74 -14.92 8.48
N HIS A 178 -2.07 -13.66 8.76
CA HIS A 178 -3.19 -12.97 8.11
C HIS A 178 -2.88 -12.70 6.63
N GLY A 179 -1.70 -12.16 6.32
CA GLY A 179 -1.26 -11.95 4.94
C GLY A 179 -1.24 -13.24 4.11
N GLN A 180 -0.73 -14.33 4.69
CA GLN A 180 -0.66 -15.64 4.02
C GLN A 180 -2.05 -16.21 3.70
N GLU A 181 -2.98 -16.14 4.65
CA GLU A 181 -4.35 -16.61 4.46
C GLU A 181 -5.08 -15.78 3.40
N ALA A 182 -4.99 -14.45 3.49
CA ALA A 182 -5.61 -13.55 2.53
C ALA A 182 -5.08 -13.74 1.10
N ALA A 183 -3.77 -13.94 0.96
CA ALA A 183 -3.13 -14.16 -0.33
C ALA A 183 -3.53 -15.50 -0.95
N THR A 184 -3.61 -16.55 -0.14
CA THR A 184 -4.09 -17.87 -0.57
C THR A 184 -5.53 -17.78 -1.07
N MET A 185 -6.42 -17.11 -0.31
CA MET A 185 -7.81 -16.89 -0.71
C MET A 185 -7.92 -16.13 -2.03
N LEU A 186 -7.12 -15.08 -2.22
CA LEU A 186 -7.09 -14.33 -3.47
C LEU A 186 -6.63 -15.23 -4.62
N ALA A 187 -5.52 -15.96 -4.46
CA ALA A 187 -4.98 -16.84 -5.51
C ALA A 187 -6.02 -17.87 -5.97
N GLU A 188 -6.67 -18.56 -5.03
CA GLU A 188 -7.71 -19.55 -5.33
C GLU A 188 -8.90 -18.93 -6.09
N ARG A 189 -9.35 -17.74 -5.68
CA ARG A 189 -10.44 -17.04 -6.37
C ARG A 189 -10.06 -16.65 -7.79
N LEU A 190 -8.83 -16.17 -8.00
CA LEU A 190 -8.33 -15.78 -9.33
C LEU A 190 -8.23 -16.98 -10.27
N TRP A 191 -7.75 -18.13 -9.77
CA TRP A 191 -7.74 -19.37 -10.55
C TRP A 191 -9.15 -19.80 -10.98
N LYS A 192 -10.13 -19.71 -10.08
CA LYS A 192 -11.55 -19.98 -10.40
C LYS A 192 -12.13 -19.03 -11.45
N SER A 193 -11.56 -17.83 -11.59
CA SER A 193 -11.95 -16.86 -12.61
C SER A 193 -11.09 -16.91 -13.88
N GLY A 194 -10.22 -17.92 -14.04
CA GLY A 194 -9.37 -18.08 -15.23
C GLY A 194 -8.15 -17.16 -15.27
N ILE A 195 -7.77 -16.54 -14.14
CA ILE A 195 -6.56 -15.72 -14.01
C ILE A 195 -5.50 -16.56 -13.29
N GLN A 196 -4.33 -16.69 -13.90
CA GLN A 196 -3.22 -17.41 -13.27
C GLN A 196 -2.72 -16.61 -12.06
N ALA A 197 -2.62 -17.24 -10.90
CA ALA A 197 -2.19 -16.57 -9.68
C ALA A 197 -1.16 -17.37 -8.87
N GLY A 198 -0.20 -16.67 -8.28
CA GLY A 198 0.81 -17.23 -7.37
C GLY A 198 0.98 -16.36 -6.13
N VAL A 199 1.40 -16.98 -5.03
CA VAL A 199 1.68 -16.30 -3.75
C VAL A 199 3.18 -16.35 -3.50
N GLU A 200 3.76 -15.20 -3.21
CA GLU A 200 5.17 -15.01 -2.89
C GLU A 200 5.29 -14.50 -1.45
N LEU A 201 6.04 -15.22 -0.63
CA LEU A 201 6.33 -14.85 0.75
C LEU A 201 7.82 -14.50 0.90
N PRO A 202 8.17 -13.57 1.79
CA PRO A 202 9.55 -13.36 2.21
C PRO A 202 10.25 -14.68 2.54
N PRO A 203 11.41 -14.98 1.93
CA PRO A 203 12.05 -16.29 2.03
C PRO A 203 12.77 -16.53 3.36
N ILE A 204 12.82 -15.54 4.25
CA ILE A 204 13.45 -15.63 5.57
C ILE A 204 12.42 -15.82 6.67
N ASP A 205 12.86 -16.36 7.79
CA ASP A 205 12.02 -16.50 8.97
C ASP A 205 11.70 -15.16 9.62
N ILE A 206 10.57 -15.12 10.32
CA ILE A 206 10.17 -13.94 11.09
C ILE A 206 11.19 -13.78 12.22
N PRO A 207 11.89 -12.64 12.30
CA PRO A 207 12.87 -12.42 13.36
C PRO A 207 12.23 -12.51 14.75
N GLU A 208 13.02 -12.96 15.73
CA GLU A 208 12.54 -13.10 17.10
C GLU A 208 11.93 -11.79 17.64
N GLY A 209 10.75 -11.90 18.27
CA GLY A 209 10.02 -10.76 18.80
C GLY A 209 9.30 -9.87 17.77
N LYS A 210 9.39 -10.17 16.47
CA LYS A 210 8.59 -9.50 15.43
C LYS A 210 7.27 -10.24 15.19
N LYS A 211 6.25 -9.48 14.77
CA LYS A 211 4.92 -10.02 14.42
C LYS A 211 4.82 -10.49 12.96
N GLY A 212 5.84 -10.20 12.16
CA GLY A 212 5.88 -10.53 10.74
C GLY A 212 7.08 -9.89 10.06
N ILE A 213 7.22 -10.19 8.78
CA ILE A 213 8.20 -9.60 7.88
C ILE A 213 7.57 -9.35 6.51
N ASP A 214 7.96 -8.28 5.83
CA ASP A 214 7.42 -7.90 4.53
C ASP A 214 8.50 -7.90 3.42
N TRP A 215 8.07 -7.69 2.17
CA TRP A 215 8.98 -7.63 1.03
C TRP A 215 9.84 -6.36 0.97
N LEU A 216 9.48 -5.32 1.72
CA LEU A 216 10.33 -4.13 1.85
C LEU A 216 11.56 -4.44 2.71
N ASP A 217 11.41 -5.23 3.78
CA ASP A 217 12.54 -5.69 4.59
C ASP A 217 13.53 -6.51 3.73
N ILE A 218 13.03 -7.37 2.83
CA ILE A 218 13.85 -8.11 1.87
C ILE A 218 14.58 -7.18 0.90
N HIS A 219 13.87 -6.22 0.31
CA HIS A 219 14.46 -5.25 -0.61
C HIS A 219 15.61 -4.46 0.03
N VAL A 220 15.42 -4.02 1.28
CA VAL A 220 16.45 -3.29 2.04
C VAL A 220 17.67 -4.19 2.30
N GLY A 221 17.46 -5.44 2.69
CA GLY A 221 18.54 -6.41 2.92
C GLY A 221 19.37 -6.67 1.66
N VAL A 222 18.72 -6.92 0.52
CA VAL A 222 19.40 -7.13 -0.77
C VAL A 222 20.17 -5.88 -1.20
N SER A 223 19.55 -4.70 -1.08
CA SER A 223 20.18 -3.43 -1.43
C SER A 223 21.44 -3.15 -0.59
N ALA A 224 21.42 -3.51 0.70
CA ALA A 224 22.58 -3.37 1.57
C ALA A 224 23.73 -4.28 1.15
N LEU A 225 23.45 -5.54 0.81
CA LEU A 225 24.46 -6.48 0.32
C LEU A 225 25.08 -6.03 -1.01
N GLN A 226 24.26 -5.54 -1.94
CA GLN A 226 24.75 -5.02 -3.23
C GLN A 226 25.66 -3.80 -3.05
N LYS A 227 25.33 -2.89 -2.12
CA LYS A 227 26.18 -1.74 -1.79
C LYS A 227 27.49 -2.14 -1.11
N ALA A 228 27.49 -3.19 -0.30
CA ALA A 228 28.71 -3.68 0.35
C ALA A 228 29.65 -4.41 -0.63
N ALA A 229 29.12 -4.92 -1.74
CA ALA A 229 29.88 -5.63 -2.77
C ALA A 229 30.41 -4.72 -3.91
N ALA A 230 30.01 -3.44 -3.95
CA ALA A 230 30.41 -2.45 -4.95
C ALA A 230 31.52 -1.53 -4.43
#